data_AF-A0A7C5JTF8-F1
#
_entry.id   AF-A0A7C5JTF8-F1
#
_cell.length_a   1.000
_cell.length_b   1.000
_cell.length_c   1.000
_cell.angle_alpha   90.00
_cell.angle_beta   90.00
_cell.angle_gamma   90.00
#
_symmetry.space_group_name_H-M   'P 1'
#
loop_
_entity.id
_entity.type
_entity.pdbx_description
1 polymer ?
#
loop_
_entity_poly.entity_id
_entity_poly.type
_entity_poly.pdbx_seq_one_letter_code
_entity_poly.pdbx_strand_id
1 'polypeptide(L)'
;MPINFVIGTDLAHMTGKSIVAARRHRALGNVDLRLGLLMVLGTLPGIELGARLIERLKHLGNTEQVVGYTYIVILTAIGVFTAWESLRALRLERTSRLDASGVLDLSQRTPDTGLLRVPPYIHLPISGVVVSIWTICLVGFATGFLAGFLGVGGGFIRLPMLVYLVGVPTHIAVGTDLFEIVISAGFGTLSHALKGNVDIMIALTMQTGAAIGAQIGAIGTRYFSGPTIRLMFSVLPIMAAIMVMLRIGV
;
A
#
# COMPACT_ATOMS: atom_id res chain seq x y z
N MET A 1 -8.89 -22.03 -12.89
CA MET A 1 -10.01 -21.06 -12.96
C MET A 1 -9.69 -20.02 -14.02
N PRO A 2 -10.70 -19.48 -14.74
CA PRO A 2 -10.49 -18.35 -15.65
C PRO A 2 -9.88 -17.15 -14.90
N ILE A 3 -8.96 -16.43 -15.53
CA ILE A 3 -8.23 -15.32 -14.88
C ILE A 3 -9.17 -14.23 -14.33
N ASN A 4 -10.29 -14.00 -15.00
CA ASN A 4 -11.29 -13.01 -14.58
C ASN A 4 -11.93 -13.36 -13.23
N PHE A 5 -12.14 -14.66 -12.95
CA PHE A 5 -12.63 -15.15 -11.66
C PHE A 5 -11.56 -15.03 -10.59
N VAL A 6 -10.30 -15.33 -10.91
CA VAL A 6 -9.18 -15.18 -9.95
C VAL A 6 -9.07 -13.73 -9.47
N ILE A 7 -9.09 -12.78 -10.40
CA ILE A 7 -9.01 -11.34 -10.08
C ILE A 7 -10.23 -10.88 -9.29
N GLY A 8 -11.44 -11.23 -9.72
CA GLY A 8 -12.67 -10.81 -9.03
C GLY A 8 -12.77 -11.37 -7.61
N THR A 9 -12.42 -12.64 -7.42
CA THR A 9 -12.39 -13.30 -6.12
C THR A 9 -11.30 -12.73 -5.21
N ASP A 10 -10.09 -12.45 -5.72
CA ASP A 10 -9.02 -11.83 -4.94
C ASP A 10 -9.39 -10.40 -4.49
N LEU A 11 -10.02 -9.61 -5.37
CA LEU A 11 -10.55 -8.29 -5.00
C LEU A 11 -11.62 -8.41 -3.91
N ALA A 12 -12.52 -9.38 -3.99
CA ALA A 12 -13.54 -9.62 -2.98
C ALA A 12 -12.92 -9.97 -1.61
N HIS A 13 -11.92 -10.86 -1.61
CA HIS A 13 -11.12 -11.16 -0.43
C HIS A 13 -10.41 -9.94 0.13
N MET A 14 -9.78 -9.14 -0.74
CA MET A 14 -9.07 -7.94 -0.36
C MET A 14 -9.99 -6.88 0.26
N THR A 15 -11.18 -6.71 -0.30
CA THR A 15 -12.23 -5.84 0.25
C THR A 15 -12.64 -6.32 1.64
N GLY A 16 -12.95 -7.61 1.79
CA GLY A 16 -13.36 -8.19 3.06
C GLY A 16 -12.33 -7.99 4.17
N LYS A 17 -11.07 -8.37 3.94
CA LYS A 17 -10.01 -8.29 4.98
C LYS A 17 -9.70 -6.85 5.35
N SER A 18 -9.75 -5.95 4.37
CA SER A 18 -9.47 -4.54 4.58
C SER A 18 -10.58 -3.85 5.36
N ILE A 19 -11.85 -4.24 5.21
CA ILE A 19 -12.94 -3.70 6.03
C ILE A 19 -12.70 -3.99 7.52
N VAL A 20 -12.36 -5.24 7.85
CA VAL A 20 -12.12 -5.65 9.24
C VAL A 20 -10.89 -4.94 9.81
N ALA A 21 -9.79 -4.93 9.05
CA ALA A 21 -8.55 -4.29 9.46
C ALA A 21 -8.69 -2.76 9.58
N ALA A 22 -9.34 -2.09 8.62
CA ALA A 22 -9.60 -0.65 8.63
C ALA A 22 -10.49 -0.26 9.83
N ARG A 23 -11.52 -1.04 10.14
CA ARG A 23 -12.35 -0.81 11.35
C ARG A 23 -11.51 -0.89 12.62
N ARG A 24 -10.63 -1.89 12.74
CA ARG A 24 -9.74 -2.03 13.90
C ARG A 24 -8.75 -0.86 14.00
N HIS A 25 -8.12 -0.45 12.89
CA HIS A 25 -7.24 0.71 12.88
C HIS A 25 -7.99 2.02 13.17
N ARG A 26 -9.25 2.15 12.72
CA ARG A 26 -10.09 3.31 13.01
C ARG A 26 -10.43 3.40 14.49
N ALA A 27 -10.73 2.27 15.13
CA ALA A 27 -10.95 2.20 16.58
C ALA A 27 -9.69 2.59 17.38
N LEU A 28 -8.50 2.41 16.81
CA LEU A 28 -7.22 2.83 17.39
C LEU A 28 -6.83 4.28 17.07
N GLY A 29 -7.65 5.03 16.31
CA GLY A 29 -7.34 6.40 15.89
C GLY A 29 -6.30 6.49 14.75
N ASN A 30 -5.97 5.38 14.11
CA ASN A 30 -4.89 5.30 13.10
C ASN A 30 -5.37 5.57 11.66
N VAL A 31 -6.57 6.11 11.45
CA VAL A 31 -7.14 6.28 10.10
C VAL A 31 -7.41 7.75 9.83
N ASP A 32 -6.63 8.35 8.94
CA ASP A 32 -6.85 9.72 8.48
C ASP A 32 -7.83 9.73 7.30
N LEU A 33 -9.11 9.95 7.62
CA LEU A 33 -10.19 9.94 6.62
C LEU A 33 -10.00 11.00 5.53
N ARG A 34 -9.45 12.18 5.86
CA ARG A 34 -9.22 13.25 4.88
C ARG A 34 -8.14 12.83 3.88
N LEU A 35 -7.04 12.30 4.39
CA LEU A 35 -5.97 11.76 3.55
C LEU A 35 -6.53 10.64 2.65
N GLY A 36 -7.21 9.66 3.23
CA GLY A 36 -7.76 8.53 2.49
C GLY A 36 -8.72 8.93 1.38
N LEU A 37 -9.66 9.84 1.65
CA LEU A 37 -10.61 10.32 0.63
C LEU A 37 -9.93 11.07 -0.51
N LEU A 38 -8.95 11.92 -0.21
CA LEU A 38 -8.19 12.63 -1.23
C LEU A 38 -7.34 11.68 -2.08
N MET A 39 -6.80 10.63 -1.48
CA MET A 39 -6.09 9.60 -2.24
C MET A 39 -7.01 8.87 -3.20
N VAL A 40 -8.22 8.50 -2.78
CA VAL A 40 -9.22 7.82 -3.63
C VAL A 40 -9.49 8.61 -4.92
N LEU A 41 -9.55 9.95 -4.84
CA LEU A 41 -9.74 10.80 -6.01
C LEU A 41 -8.64 10.63 -7.06
N GLY A 42 -7.40 10.39 -6.63
CA GLY A 42 -6.29 10.06 -7.52
C GLY A 42 -6.27 8.58 -7.91
N THR A 43 -6.52 7.68 -6.96
CA THR A 43 -6.37 6.23 -7.17
C THR A 43 -7.36 5.70 -8.21
N LEU A 44 -8.64 6.08 -8.16
CA LEU A 44 -9.64 5.52 -9.07
C LEU A 44 -9.33 5.81 -10.55
N PRO A 45 -9.04 7.06 -10.98
CA PRO A 45 -8.55 7.32 -12.33
C PRO A 45 -7.27 6.58 -12.68
N GLY A 46 -6.35 6.45 -11.71
CA GLY A 46 -5.11 5.69 -11.87
C GLY A 46 -5.39 4.22 -12.20
N ILE A 47 -6.22 3.54 -11.41
CA ILE A 47 -6.59 2.13 -11.60
C ILE A 47 -7.18 1.91 -12.98
N GLU A 48 -8.13 2.75 -13.37
CA GLU A 48 -8.79 2.65 -14.67
C GLU A 48 -7.79 2.82 -15.82
N LEU A 49 -6.89 3.80 -15.71
CA LEU A 49 -5.88 4.06 -16.74
C LEU A 49 -4.84 2.92 -16.81
N GLY A 50 -4.41 2.38 -15.67
CA GLY A 50 -3.51 1.23 -15.59
C GLY A 50 -4.14 -0.03 -16.19
N ALA A 51 -5.41 -0.31 -15.87
CA ALA A 51 -6.14 -1.46 -16.41
C ALA A 51 -6.33 -1.36 -17.94
N ARG A 52 -6.71 -0.17 -18.44
CA ARG A 52 -6.82 0.10 -19.88
C ARG A 52 -5.49 -0.06 -20.61
N LEU A 53 -4.37 0.30 -19.98
CA LEU A 53 -3.05 0.13 -20.58
C LEU A 53 -2.71 -1.36 -20.77
N ILE A 54 -2.99 -2.22 -19.79
CA ILE A 54 -2.84 -3.67 -19.94
C ILE A 54 -3.71 -4.19 -21.09
N GLU A 55 -4.97 -3.75 -21.16
CA GLU A 55 -5.89 -4.21 -22.21
C GLU A 55 -5.37 -3.86 -23.60
N ARG A 56 -4.78 -2.66 -23.76
CA ARG A 56 -4.06 -2.29 -24.99
C ARG A 56 -2.83 -3.17 -25.25
N LEU A 57 -2.05 -3.47 -24.21
CA LEU A 57 -0.88 -4.36 -24.30
C LEU A 57 -1.25 -5.81 -24.65
N LYS A 58 -2.46 -6.27 -24.30
CA LYS A 58 -2.97 -7.61 -24.69
C LYS A 58 -3.07 -7.81 -26.18
N HIS A 59 -3.35 -6.74 -26.94
CA HIS A 59 -3.36 -6.82 -28.40
C HIS A 59 -1.97 -7.05 -29.00
N LEU A 60 -0.89 -6.84 -28.25
CA LEU A 60 0.49 -7.01 -28.72
C LEU A 60 1.07 -8.41 -28.43
N GLY A 61 0.28 -9.33 -27.84
CA GLY A 61 0.65 -10.75 -27.65
C GLY A 61 1.72 -11.04 -26.60
N ASN A 62 2.45 -10.04 -26.11
CA ASN A 62 3.58 -10.23 -25.18
C ASN A 62 3.32 -9.77 -23.73
N THR A 63 2.05 -9.73 -23.32
CA THR A 63 1.62 -9.11 -22.06
C THR A 63 2.15 -9.82 -20.83
N GLU A 64 2.17 -11.16 -20.81
CA GLU A 64 2.59 -11.92 -19.63
C GLU A 64 4.05 -11.64 -19.26
N GLN A 65 4.94 -11.57 -20.27
CA GLN A 65 6.35 -11.25 -20.07
C GLN A 65 6.54 -9.79 -19.60
N VAL A 66 5.88 -8.83 -20.27
CA VAL A 66 6.01 -7.40 -19.93
C VAL A 66 5.51 -7.11 -18.52
N VAL A 67 4.33 -7.64 -18.16
CA VAL A 67 3.77 -7.48 -16.82
C VAL A 67 4.69 -8.15 -15.79
N GLY A 68 5.15 -9.36 -16.09
CA GLY A 68 6.07 -10.11 -15.23
C GLY A 68 7.37 -9.38 -14.91
N TYR A 69 8.09 -8.90 -15.93
CA TYR A 69 9.32 -8.13 -15.73
C TYR A 69 9.07 -6.82 -14.99
N THR A 70 7.99 -6.11 -15.34
CA THR A 70 7.61 -4.88 -14.63
C THR A 70 7.33 -5.16 -13.15
N TYR A 71 6.67 -6.26 -12.85
CA TYR A 71 6.37 -6.71 -11.49
C TYR A 71 7.65 -7.00 -10.69
N ILE A 72 8.60 -7.75 -11.29
CA ILE A 72 9.88 -8.07 -10.66
C ILE A 72 10.69 -6.80 -10.36
N VAL A 73 10.80 -5.89 -11.34
CA VAL A 73 11.56 -4.64 -11.20
C VAL A 73 10.98 -3.79 -10.07
N ILE A 74 9.67 -3.58 -10.08
CA ILE A 74 9.00 -2.73 -9.07
C ILE A 74 9.11 -3.33 -7.68
N LEU A 75 8.81 -4.62 -7.53
CA LEU A 75 8.85 -5.27 -6.22
C LEU A 75 10.26 -5.35 -5.64
N THR A 76 11.25 -5.64 -6.49
CA THR A 76 12.65 -5.67 -6.06
C THR A 76 13.11 -4.28 -5.66
N ALA A 77 12.80 -3.25 -6.46
CA ALA A 77 13.15 -1.86 -6.14
C ALA A 77 12.53 -1.40 -4.82
N ILE A 78 11.22 -1.61 -4.63
CA ILE A 78 10.52 -1.22 -3.40
C ILE A 78 11.01 -2.04 -2.21
N GLY A 79 11.16 -3.35 -2.37
CA GLY A 79 11.64 -4.25 -1.32
C GLY A 79 13.03 -3.87 -0.83
N VAL A 80 13.99 -3.68 -1.76
CA VAL A 80 15.35 -3.27 -1.43
C VAL A 80 15.38 -1.87 -0.82
N PHE A 81 14.66 -0.90 -1.40
CA PHE A 81 14.58 0.46 -0.88
C PHE A 81 14.02 0.50 0.54
N THR A 82 12.91 -0.19 0.79
CA THR A 82 12.28 -0.25 2.11
C THR A 82 13.14 -0.98 3.13
N ALA A 83 13.83 -2.05 2.75
CA ALA A 83 14.77 -2.76 3.61
C ALA A 83 15.97 -1.88 3.98
N TRP A 84 16.59 -1.24 2.98
CA TRP A 84 17.76 -0.38 3.17
C TRP A 84 17.45 0.80 4.09
N GLU A 85 16.35 1.50 3.86
CA GLU A 85 15.95 2.65 4.67
C GLU A 85 15.51 2.24 6.08
N SER A 86 14.86 1.08 6.21
CA SER A 86 14.52 0.54 7.53
C SER A 86 15.76 0.17 8.34
N LEU A 87 16.75 -0.49 7.72
CA LEU A 87 18.02 -0.81 8.36
C LEU A 87 18.78 0.45 8.77
N ARG A 88 18.76 1.48 7.92
CA ARG A 88 19.35 2.79 8.21
C ARG A 88 18.67 3.44 9.43
N ALA A 89 17.34 3.45 9.47
CA ALA A 89 16.58 4.00 10.58
C ALA A 89 16.84 3.27 11.90
N LEU A 90 16.91 1.92 11.87
CA LEU A 90 17.23 1.12 13.05
C LEU A 90 18.65 1.36 13.58
N ARG A 91 19.62 1.61 12.68
CA ARG A 91 21.00 1.97 13.08
C ARG A 91 21.05 3.34 13.73
N LEU A 92 20.37 4.33 13.15
CA LEU A 92 20.28 5.67 13.75
C LEU A 92 19.62 5.62 15.13
N GLU A 93 18.51 4.89 15.30
CA GLU A 93 17.81 4.78 16.59
C GLU A 93 18.69 4.10 17.68
N ARG A 94 19.53 3.15 17.27
CA ARG A 94 20.50 2.50 18.17
C ARG A 94 21.66 3.43 18.56
N THR A 95 22.15 4.26 17.63
CA THR A 95 23.21 5.25 17.90
C THR A 95 22.69 6.42 18.76
N SER A 96 21.49 6.94 18.48
CA SER A 96 20.89 8.04 19.25
C SER A 96 20.54 7.66 20.70
N ARG A 97 20.34 6.37 21.00
CA ARG A 97 20.20 5.88 22.38
C ARG A 97 21.51 5.92 23.18
N LEU A 98 22.67 5.95 22.52
CA LEU A 98 23.98 6.11 23.18
C LEU A 98 24.28 7.60 23.49
N ASP A 99 23.68 8.55 22.76
CA ASP A 99 23.80 10.01 22.96
C ASP A 99 22.61 10.64 23.72
N ALA A 100 21.76 9.82 24.36
CA ALA A 100 20.47 10.20 24.93
C ALA A 100 20.54 11.06 26.23
N SER A 101 21.63 11.78 26.49
CA SER A 101 21.68 12.88 27.46
C SER A 101 21.58 14.27 26.82
N GLY A 102 21.67 14.38 25.48
CA GLY A 102 21.77 15.69 24.79
C GLY A 102 20.68 16.07 23.79
N VAL A 103 19.70 15.21 23.46
CA VAL A 103 18.87 15.40 22.25
C VAL A 103 17.35 15.42 22.52
N LEU A 104 16.95 15.98 23.67
CA LEU A 104 15.53 16.27 23.96
C LEU A 104 14.92 17.38 23.07
N ASP A 105 15.70 17.95 22.13
CA ASP A 105 15.33 19.20 21.44
C ASP A 105 15.21 19.10 19.90
N LEU A 106 15.31 17.90 19.29
CA LEU A 106 15.22 17.74 17.82
C LEU A 106 13.90 17.12 17.32
N SER A 107 12.95 16.83 18.21
CA SER A 107 11.67 16.19 17.86
C SER A 107 10.66 17.11 17.15
N GLN A 108 11.02 18.35 16.84
CA GLN A 108 10.16 19.34 16.17
C GLN A 108 10.52 19.63 14.71
N ARG A 109 11.29 18.76 14.04
CA ARG A 109 11.53 18.93 12.60
C ARG A 109 10.40 18.25 11.82
N THR A 110 9.35 19.01 11.51
CA THR A 110 8.42 18.70 10.43
C THR A 110 9.22 18.36 9.18
N PRO A 111 9.12 17.13 8.62
CA PRO A 111 9.78 16.84 7.36
C PRO A 111 9.07 17.68 6.29
N ASP A 112 9.74 18.76 5.92
CA ASP A 112 9.37 19.74 4.90
C ASP A 112 9.55 19.12 3.49
N THR A 113 9.01 17.93 3.27
CA THR A 113 9.24 17.07 2.10
C THR A 113 7.95 16.83 1.33
N GLY A 114 7.28 17.89 0.90
CA GLY A 114 6.42 17.81 -0.28
C GLY A 114 7.29 17.96 -1.54
N LEU A 115 7.41 16.92 -2.36
CA LEU A 115 8.13 16.97 -3.65
C LEU A 115 7.61 18.08 -4.59
N LEU A 116 6.38 18.53 -4.34
CA LEU A 116 5.64 19.54 -5.10
C LEU A 116 5.10 20.60 -4.11
N ARG A 117 5.86 21.70 -3.94
CA ARG A 117 5.43 22.91 -3.19
C ARG A 117 4.41 23.73 -3.98
N VAL A 118 3.32 23.09 -4.41
CA VAL A 118 2.21 23.75 -5.10
C VAL A 118 1.03 23.90 -4.15
N PRO A 119 0.52 25.12 -3.93
CA PRO A 119 -0.73 25.32 -3.20
C PRO A 119 -1.89 24.65 -3.98
N PRO A 120 -2.96 24.18 -3.30
CA PRO A 120 -3.32 24.37 -1.89
C PRO A 120 -2.75 23.30 -0.94
N TYR A 121 -2.35 23.76 0.26
CA TYR A 121 -1.92 22.91 1.37
C TYR A 121 -3.09 22.56 2.28
N ILE A 122 -3.11 21.33 2.79
CA ILE A 122 -4.10 20.89 3.77
C ILE A 122 -3.42 20.35 5.03
N HIS A 123 -4.05 20.64 6.16
CA HIS A 123 -3.66 20.08 7.44
C HIS A 123 -4.36 18.74 7.66
N LEU A 124 -3.56 17.69 7.87
CA LEU A 124 -4.03 16.36 8.18
C LEU A 124 -4.19 16.22 9.70
N PRO A 125 -5.43 16.13 10.22
CA PRO A 125 -5.71 16.27 11.65
C PRO A 125 -5.17 15.12 12.50
N ILE A 126 -5.02 13.93 11.92
CA ILE A 126 -4.55 12.74 12.62
C ILE A 126 -3.05 12.53 12.34
N SER A 127 -2.64 12.77 11.09
CA SER A 127 -1.24 12.59 10.69
C SER A 127 -0.31 13.71 11.17
N GLY A 128 -0.84 14.89 11.50
CA GLY A 128 -0.06 16.05 11.92
C GLY A 128 0.79 16.68 10.81
N VAL A 129 0.62 16.24 9.56
CA VAL A 129 1.42 16.68 8.41
C VAL A 129 0.66 17.70 7.58
N VAL A 130 1.40 18.68 7.04
CA VAL A 130 0.90 19.65 6.06
C VAL A 130 1.42 19.24 4.69
N VAL A 131 0.51 18.85 3.80
CA VAL A 131 0.87 18.37 2.45
C VAL A 131 -0.01 19.02 1.40
N SER A 132 0.54 19.22 0.21
CA SER A 132 -0.20 19.68 -0.97
C SER A 132 -1.23 18.64 -1.41
N ILE A 133 -2.45 19.08 -1.72
CA ILE A 133 -3.50 18.21 -2.28
C ILE A 133 -3.00 17.52 -3.55
N TRP A 134 -2.25 18.23 -4.40
CA TRP A 134 -1.69 17.69 -5.63
C TRP A 134 -0.73 16.54 -5.39
N THR A 135 0.07 16.60 -4.33
CA THR A 135 0.98 15.51 -3.97
C THR A 135 0.19 14.27 -3.57
N ILE A 136 -0.87 14.44 -2.76
CA ILE A 136 -1.72 13.33 -2.32
C ILE A 136 -2.44 12.68 -3.51
N CYS A 137 -3.02 13.50 -4.39
CA CYS A 137 -3.69 13.01 -5.60
C CYS A 137 -2.71 12.34 -6.55
N LEU A 138 -1.49 12.86 -6.72
CA LEU A 138 -0.45 12.27 -7.58
C LEU A 138 0.02 10.92 -7.02
N VAL A 139 0.23 10.84 -5.70
CA VAL A 139 0.56 9.58 -5.02
C VAL A 139 -0.57 8.57 -5.17
N GLY A 140 -1.82 8.99 -4.94
CA GLY A 140 -3.00 8.19 -5.18
C GLY A 140 -3.04 7.67 -6.62
N PHE A 141 -2.88 8.56 -7.60
CA PHE A 141 -2.86 8.23 -9.02
C PHE A 141 -1.73 7.27 -9.38
N ALA A 142 -0.50 7.50 -8.91
CA ALA A 142 0.64 6.62 -9.17
C ALA A 142 0.43 5.23 -8.55
N THR A 143 -0.04 5.14 -7.29
CA THR A 143 -0.39 3.85 -6.69
C THR A 143 -1.51 3.15 -7.42
N GLY A 144 -2.54 3.91 -7.82
CA GLY A 144 -3.71 3.38 -8.51
C GLY A 144 -3.34 2.85 -9.88
N PHE A 145 -2.55 3.62 -10.62
CA PHE A 145 -2.02 3.21 -11.93
C PHE A 145 -1.23 1.92 -11.82
N LEU A 146 -0.30 1.83 -10.86
CA LEU A 146 0.45 0.60 -10.64
C LEU A 146 -0.44 -0.55 -10.17
N ALA A 147 -1.42 -0.30 -9.31
CA ALA A 147 -2.37 -1.32 -8.85
C ALA A 147 -3.24 -1.85 -10.00
N GLY A 148 -3.75 -0.96 -10.85
CA GLY A 148 -4.52 -1.31 -12.04
C GLY A 148 -3.69 -2.00 -13.11
N PHE A 149 -2.42 -1.60 -13.27
CA PHE A 149 -1.46 -2.18 -14.22
C PHE A 149 -0.91 -3.55 -13.78
N LEU A 150 -0.73 -3.76 -12.48
CA LEU A 150 -0.20 -5.03 -11.97
C LEU A 150 -1.32 -5.99 -11.57
N GLY A 151 -2.55 -5.49 -11.39
CA GLY A 151 -3.69 -6.27 -10.89
C GLY A 151 -3.52 -6.70 -9.43
N VAL A 152 -2.66 -6.02 -8.67
CA VAL A 152 -2.38 -6.32 -7.26
C VAL A 152 -2.69 -5.07 -6.45
N GLY A 153 -3.48 -5.22 -5.38
CA GLY A 153 -3.91 -4.06 -4.61
C GLY A 153 -2.73 -3.26 -4.08
N GLY A 154 -2.70 -1.98 -4.43
CA GLY A 154 -1.50 -1.12 -4.36
C GLY A 154 -0.97 -0.78 -2.97
N GLY A 155 -1.48 -1.41 -1.91
CA GLY A 155 -1.12 -1.10 -0.52
C GLY A 155 0.37 -1.26 -0.22
N PHE A 156 1.04 -2.23 -0.86
CA PHE A 156 2.47 -2.43 -0.68
C PHE A 156 3.33 -1.32 -1.27
N ILE A 157 2.81 -0.57 -2.25
CA ILE A 157 3.45 0.62 -2.84
C ILE A 157 3.01 1.88 -2.09
N ARG A 158 1.75 1.91 -1.66
CA ARG A 158 1.17 3.07 -1.00
C ARG A 158 1.77 3.33 0.37
N LEU A 159 1.98 2.28 1.16
CA LEU A 159 2.57 2.39 2.49
C LEU A 159 3.93 3.12 2.46
N PRO A 160 4.94 2.70 1.66
CA PRO A 160 6.21 3.40 1.60
C PRO A 160 6.06 4.82 1.04
N MET A 161 5.18 5.07 0.06
CA MET A 161 4.99 6.43 -0.42
C MET A 161 4.36 7.35 0.62
N LEU A 162 3.40 6.88 1.41
CA LEU A 162 2.83 7.66 2.50
C LEU A 162 3.86 7.96 3.60
N VAL A 163 4.71 6.98 3.93
CA VAL A 163 5.71 7.16 4.99
C VAL A 163 6.86 8.04 4.53
N TYR A 164 7.39 7.82 3.33
CA TYR A 164 8.63 8.47 2.89
C TYR A 164 8.41 9.74 2.07
N LEU A 165 7.37 9.76 1.23
CA LEU A 165 7.08 10.93 0.39
C LEU A 165 6.16 11.92 1.09
N VAL A 166 5.17 11.42 1.83
CA VAL A 166 4.20 12.26 2.55
C VAL A 166 4.63 12.50 3.99
N GLY A 167 5.49 11.66 4.58
CA GLY A 167 5.95 11.83 5.97
C GLY A 167 4.94 11.39 7.02
N VAL A 168 3.93 10.59 6.65
CA VAL A 168 2.88 10.14 7.57
C VAL A 168 3.45 9.08 8.52
N PRO A 169 3.16 9.16 9.84
CA PRO A 169 3.56 8.13 10.79
C PRO A 169 3.09 6.74 10.35
N THR A 170 3.97 5.73 10.44
CA THR A 170 3.73 4.41 9.84
C THR A 170 2.42 3.75 10.31
N HIS A 171 2.04 3.90 11.57
CA HIS A 171 0.78 3.35 12.08
C HIS A 171 -0.47 4.00 11.45
N ILE A 172 -0.42 5.30 11.16
CA ILE A 172 -1.49 6.05 10.48
C ILE A 172 -1.50 5.73 8.99
N ALA A 173 -0.32 5.59 8.38
CA ALA A 173 -0.18 5.20 6.98
C ALA A 173 -0.81 3.81 6.72
N VAL A 174 -0.57 2.83 7.60
CA VAL A 174 -1.20 1.49 7.50
C VAL A 174 -2.72 1.60 7.60
N GLY A 175 -3.25 2.33 8.59
CA GLY A 175 -4.70 2.44 8.76
C GLY A 175 -5.39 3.17 7.61
N THR A 176 -4.77 4.24 7.12
CA THR A 176 -5.29 5.04 6.01
C THR A 176 -5.23 4.29 4.69
N ASP A 177 -4.16 3.53 4.44
CA ASP A 177 -4.05 2.65 3.28
C ASP A 177 -5.14 1.57 3.28
N LEU A 178 -5.40 0.92 4.43
CA LEU A 178 -6.48 -0.06 4.56
C LEU A 178 -7.85 0.55 4.26
N PHE A 179 -8.11 1.77 4.74
CA PHE A 179 -9.35 2.49 4.43
C PHE A 179 -9.49 2.76 2.92
N GLU A 180 -8.39 3.17 2.28
CA GLU A 180 -8.36 3.38 0.83
C GLU A 180 -8.67 2.07 0.09
N ILE A 181 -8.04 0.96 0.48
CA ILE A 181 -8.20 -0.36 -0.15
C ILE A 181 -9.66 -0.80 -0.08
N VAL A 182 -10.37 -0.53 1.01
CA VAL A 182 -11.81 -0.82 1.12
C VAL A 182 -12.59 -0.18 -0.02
N ILE A 183 -12.24 1.05 -0.40
CA ILE A 183 -12.92 1.79 -1.45
C ILE A 183 -12.45 1.31 -2.83
N SER A 184 -11.14 1.24 -3.06
CA SER A 184 -10.57 0.89 -4.37
C SER A 184 -10.82 -0.58 -4.75
N ALA A 185 -10.51 -1.52 -3.86
CA ALA A 185 -10.82 -2.93 -4.07
C ALA A 185 -12.32 -3.18 -4.06
N GLY A 186 -13.09 -2.46 -3.23
CA GLY A 186 -14.55 -2.57 -3.21
C GLY A 186 -15.18 -2.18 -4.55
N PHE A 187 -14.68 -1.12 -5.18
CA PHE A 187 -15.08 -0.73 -6.54
C PHE A 187 -14.74 -1.82 -7.57
N GLY A 188 -13.53 -2.39 -7.51
CA GLY A 188 -13.10 -3.49 -8.37
C GLY A 188 -13.94 -4.76 -8.17
N THR A 189 -14.22 -5.14 -6.91
CA THR A 189 -15.10 -6.26 -6.55
C THR A 189 -16.48 -6.05 -7.13
N LEU A 190 -17.07 -4.87 -6.98
CA LEU A 190 -18.41 -4.58 -7.51
C LEU A 190 -18.44 -4.73 -9.04
N SER A 191 -17.44 -4.19 -9.74
CA SER A 191 -17.32 -4.31 -11.20
C SER A 191 -17.21 -5.77 -11.66
N HIS A 192 -16.44 -6.60 -10.95
CA HIS A 192 -16.33 -8.03 -11.26
C HIS A 192 -17.57 -8.82 -10.85
N ALA A 193 -18.21 -8.48 -9.74
CA ALA A 193 -19.42 -9.13 -9.24
C ALA A 193 -20.59 -8.93 -10.20
N LEU A 194 -20.76 -7.71 -10.74
CA LEU A 194 -21.77 -7.42 -11.76
C LEU A 194 -21.56 -8.23 -13.05
N LYS A 195 -20.33 -8.64 -13.34
CA LYS A 195 -19.97 -9.51 -14.48
C LYS A 195 -20.02 -11.00 -14.15
N GLY A 196 -20.45 -11.39 -12.94
CA GLY A 196 -20.49 -12.78 -12.50
C GLY A 196 -19.12 -13.43 -12.27
N ASN A 197 -18.04 -12.63 -12.16
CA ASN A 197 -16.66 -13.11 -12.07
C ASN A 197 -16.13 -13.19 -10.62
N VAL A 198 -17.01 -13.42 -9.63
CA VAL A 198 -16.61 -13.46 -8.22
C VAL A 198 -17.09 -14.77 -7.61
N ASP A 199 -16.14 -15.60 -7.19
CA ASP A 199 -16.43 -16.79 -6.39
C ASP A 199 -16.39 -16.42 -4.90
N ILE A 200 -17.59 -16.26 -4.33
CA ILE A 200 -17.75 -15.85 -2.93
C ILE A 200 -17.25 -16.94 -1.96
N MET A 201 -17.35 -18.22 -2.32
CA MET A 201 -16.92 -19.31 -1.43
C MET A 201 -15.40 -19.33 -1.27
N ILE A 202 -14.67 -19.10 -2.36
CA ILE A 202 -13.20 -18.98 -2.31
C ILE A 202 -12.81 -17.71 -1.56
N ALA A 203 -13.45 -16.59 -1.85
CA ALA A 203 -13.18 -15.34 -1.13
C ALA A 203 -13.38 -15.52 0.38
N LEU A 204 -14.46 -16.20 0.80
CA LEU A 204 -14.79 -16.42 2.21
C LEU A 204 -13.86 -17.42 2.91
N THR A 205 -13.40 -18.47 2.21
CA THR A 205 -12.39 -19.39 2.74
C THR A 205 -11.01 -18.74 2.85
N MET A 206 -10.61 -17.90 1.89
CA MET A 206 -9.40 -17.09 2.02
C MET A 206 -9.53 -16.06 3.16
N GLN A 207 -10.75 -15.58 3.41
CA GLN A 207 -11.04 -14.55 4.41
C GLN A 207 -10.79 -15.04 5.83
N THR A 208 -11.06 -16.32 6.14
CA THR A 208 -10.82 -16.88 7.48
C THR A 208 -9.34 -16.88 7.83
N GLY A 209 -8.48 -17.33 6.91
CA GLY A 209 -7.02 -17.29 7.07
C GLY A 209 -6.49 -15.86 7.20
N ALA A 210 -6.99 -14.95 6.36
CA ALA A 210 -6.61 -13.53 6.42
C ALA A 210 -7.07 -12.85 7.72
N ALA A 211 -8.25 -13.18 8.24
CA ALA A 211 -8.76 -12.63 9.48
C ALA A 211 -7.91 -13.02 10.69
N ILE A 212 -7.45 -14.27 10.74
CA ILE A 212 -6.54 -14.74 11.81
C ILE A 212 -5.18 -14.02 11.67
N GLY A 213 -4.59 -14.03 10.48
CA GLY A 213 -3.30 -13.39 10.23
C GLY A 213 -3.31 -11.88 10.51
N ALA A 214 -4.37 -11.16 10.10
CA ALA A 214 -4.51 -9.73 10.34
C ALA A 214 -4.66 -9.40 11.83
N GLN A 215 -5.35 -10.24 12.61
CA GLN A 215 -5.45 -10.04 14.05
C GLN A 215 -4.10 -10.20 14.75
N ILE A 216 -3.34 -11.23 14.40
CA ILE A 216 -1.98 -11.46 14.91
C ILE A 216 -1.07 -10.29 14.53
N GLY A 217 -1.10 -9.88 13.25
CA GLY A 217 -0.32 -8.75 12.74
C GLY A 217 -0.64 -7.43 13.44
N ALA A 218 -1.93 -7.11 13.62
CA ALA A 218 -2.38 -5.88 14.30
C ALA A 218 -2.07 -5.86 15.81
N ILE A 219 -1.90 -7.02 16.45
CA ILE A 219 -1.39 -7.10 17.81
C ILE A 219 0.13 -6.88 17.79
N GLY A 220 0.84 -7.53 16.87
CA GLY A 220 2.28 -7.40 16.69
C GLY A 220 2.74 -5.96 16.49
N THR A 221 1.99 -5.13 15.77
CA THR A 221 2.33 -3.71 15.53
C THR A 221 2.45 -2.87 16.81
N ARG A 222 1.90 -3.33 17.95
CA ARG A 222 2.05 -2.63 19.25
C ARG A 222 3.40 -2.93 19.92
N TYR A 223 4.06 -4.02 19.55
CA TYR A 223 5.31 -4.47 20.19
C TYR A 223 6.56 -4.06 19.41
N PHE A 224 6.42 -3.69 18.13
CA PHE A 224 7.53 -3.37 17.25
C PHE A 224 7.59 -1.88 16.92
N SER A 225 8.80 -1.31 16.87
CA SER A 225 9.01 0.06 16.40
C SER A 225 8.68 0.20 14.91
N GLY A 226 8.28 1.40 14.49
CA GLY A 226 7.93 1.69 13.08
C GLY A 226 8.95 1.16 12.06
N PRO A 227 10.26 1.39 12.24
CA PRO A 227 11.28 0.82 11.37
C PRO A 227 11.24 -0.72 11.33
N THR A 228 11.13 -1.39 12.47
CA THR A 228 11.07 -2.86 12.55
C THR A 228 9.89 -3.42 11.73
N ILE A 229 8.71 -2.80 11.85
CA ILE A 229 7.52 -3.18 11.06
C ILE A 229 7.82 -3.05 9.56
N ARG A 230 8.47 -1.96 9.14
CA ARG A 230 8.84 -1.76 7.73
C ARG A 230 9.87 -2.78 7.24
N LEU A 231 10.82 -3.19 8.10
CA LEU A 231 11.80 -4.21 7.74
C LEU A 231 11.12 -5.56 7.52
N MET A 232 10.25 -5.98 8.43
CA MET A 232 9.48 -7.22 8.26
C MET A 232 8.59 -7.16 7.01
N PHE A 233 8.01 -6.00 6.72
CA PHE A 233 7.21 -5.80 5.52
C PHE A 233 8.03 -5.92 4.23
N SER A 234 9.28 -5.46 4.21
CA SER A 234 10.16 -5.47 3.03
C SER A 234 10.47 -6.87 2.49
N VAL A 235 10.34 -7.91 3.32
CA VAL A 235 10.54 -9.31 2.92
C VAL A 235 9.43 -9.79 1.96
N LEU A 236 8.20 -9.30 2.14
CA LEU A 236 7.05 -9.72 1.33
C LEU A 236 7.19 -9.41 -0.17
N PRO A 237 7.49 -8.16 -0.60
CA PRO A 237 7.68 -7.86 -2.01
C PRO A 237 8.90 -8.59 -2.60
N ILE A 238 9.98 -8.78 -1.83
CA ILE A 238 11.15 -9.55 -2.31
C ILE A 238 10.76 -11.00 -2.58
N MET A 239 10.03 -11.64 -1.67
CA MET A 239 9.54 -13.01 -1.84
C MET A 239 8.58 -13.11 -3.04
N ALA A 240 7.68 -12.13 -3.21
CA ALA A 240 6.78 -12.08 -4.36
C ALA A 240 7.53 -11.88 -5.69
N ALA A 241 8.60 -11.07 -5.70
CA ALA A 241 9.46 -10.92 -6.87
C ALA A 241 10.13 -12.25 -7.26
N ILE A 242 10.68 -12.98 -6.28
CA ILE A 242 11.29 -14.29 -6.47
C ILE A 242 10.26 -15.30 -7.01
N MET A 243 9.05 -15.33 -6.45
CA MET A 243 7.99 -16.23 -6.90
C MET A 243 7.59 -15.96 -8.36
N VAL A 244 7.50 -14.69 -8.75
CA VAL A 244 7.17 -14.31 -10.13
C VAL A 244 8.32 -14.65 -11.09
N MET A 245 9.57 -14.45 -10.67
CA MET A 245 10.77 -14.83 -11.43
C MET A 245 10.77 -16.33 -11.75
N LEU A 246 10.55 -17.17 -10.72
CA LEU A 246 10.45 -18.63 -10.87
C LEU A 246 9.31 -19.05 -11.79
N ARG A 247 8.17 -18.33 -11.77
CA ARG A 247 7.02 -18.62 -12.64
C ARG A 247 7.29 -18.32 -14.11
N ILE A 248 8.07 -17.28 -14.40
CA ILE A 248 8.38 -16.85 -15.77
C ILE A 248 9.54 -17.68 -16.37
N GLY A 249 10.20 -18.51 -15.56
CA GLY A 249 11.28 -19.40 -16.01
C GLY A 249 12.62 -18.69 -16.18
N VAL A 250 12.84 -17.61 -15.43
CA VAL A 250 14.13 -16.90 -15.31
C VAL A 250 14.80 -17.28 -13.99
#